data_AF-A0AAD7FU56-F1
#
_entry.id   AF-A0AAD7FU56-F1
#
_cell.length_a   1.000
_cell.length_b   1.000
_cell.length_c   1.000
_cell.angle_alpha   90.00
_cell.angle_beta   90.00
_cell.angle_gamma   90.00
#
_symmetry.space_group_name_H-M   'P 1'
#
loop_
_entity.id
_entity.type
_entity.pdbx_description
1 polymer ?
#
loop_
_entity_poly.entity_id
_entity_poly.type
_entity_poly.pdbx_seq_one_letter_code
_entity_poly.pdbx_strand_id
1 'polypeptide(L)'
;MPRAEVGTPKYVANKMKSKGLQRLRWYCQVCEKQCRDENGFKCHAQSESHLRQMLVVGENAGRHINNFSQEFQSEFVRMLSRRFGTKRVRANQVYQEYISDKSHLHMNATRWVTLTEFIKHLGRAGIARVDETEKGWFIAWIDSSPKALAKAEASMKKDRATTSDEQRERMLIAEQIERAAAEEASQPGPSRSAADSSSTTPPVEEGLKRDEGAEKVVLSFSAKPALAPVAAAAPTLAFKANPLKAANPLKANPLKRPNPLKAATPGTDSSDKKRSASSMTAAERLIIEDQERKRRRME
;
A
#
# COMPACT_ATOMS: atom_id res chain seq x y z
N MET A 1 -16.36 -11.45 -47.52
CA MET A 1 -16.55 -9.99 -47.35
C MET A 1 -15.19 -9.32 -47.35
N PRO A 2 -14.92 -8.41 -48.29
CA PRO A 2 -13.66 -7.68 -48.33
C PRO A 2 -13.45 -6.88 -47.03
N ARG A 3 -12.22 -6.92 -46.49
CA ARG A 3 -11.84 -6.12 -45.33
C ARG A 3 -11.87 -4.65 -45.76
N ALA A 4 -12.54 -3.80 -44.98
CA ALA A 4 -12.53 -2.36 -45.25
C ALA A 4 -11.09 -1.83 -45.11
N GLU A 5 -10.66 -0.99 -46.04
CA GLU A 5 -9.32 -0.40 -46.05
C GLU A 5 -9.07 0.43 -44.80
N VAL A 6 -7.82 0.42 -44.32
CA VAL A 6 -7.43 1.11 -43.08
C VAL A 6 -7.58 2.61 -43.30
N GLY A 7 -8.43 3.26 -42.50
CA GLY A 7 -8.67 4.71 -42.56
C GLY A 7 -10.00 5.11 -43.21
N THR A 8 -10.69 4.21 -43.91
CA THR A 8 -12.02 4.51 -44.46
C THR A 8 -13.06 4.73 -43.35
N PRO A 9 -14.08 5.59 -43.52
CA PRO A 9 -15.16 5.77 -42.53
C PRO A 9 -15.82 4.43 -42.13
N LYS A 10 -15.93 3.49 -43.06
CA LYS A 10 -16.42 2.12 -42.81
C LYS A 10 -15.49 1.32 -41.90
N TYR A 11 -14.18 1.46 -42.04
CA TYR A 11 -13.19 0.85 -41.16
C TYR A 11 -13.25 1.46 -39.76
N VAL A 12 -13.33 2.79 -39.64
CA VAL A 12 -13.48 3.49 -38.35
C VAL A 12 -14.78 3.09 -37.67
N ALA A 13 -15.90 3.05 -38.40
CA ALA A 13 -17.20 2.61 -37.88
C ALA A 13 -17.17 1.15 -37.42
N ASN A 14 -16.52 0.25 -38.17
CA ASN A 14 -16.35 -1.14 -37.76
C ASN A 14 -15.44 -1.27 -36.53
N LYS A 15 -14.34 -0.51 -36.47
CA LYS A 15 -13.46 -0.42 -35.29
C LYS A 15 -14.25 0.08 -34.08
N MET A 16 -14.98 1.19 -34.19
CA MET A 16 -15.81 1.75 -33.11
C MET A 16 -16.86 0.75 -32.63
N LYS A 17 -17.56 0.07 -33.55
CA LYS A 17 -18.53 -0.99 -33.21
C LYS A 17 -17.86 -2.19 -32.53
N SER A 18 -16.60 -2.47 -32.85
CA SER A 18 -15.81 -3.56 -32.28
C SER A 18 -15.07 -3.21 -30.98
N LYS A 19 -15.10 -1.94 -30.51
CA LYS A 19 -14.38 -1.51 -29.29
C LYS A 19 -15.08 -1.97 -28.00
N GLY A 20 -16.37 -2.27 -28.02
CA GLY A 20 -17.09 -2.81 -26.86
C GLY A 20 -16.87 -4.32 -26.68
N LEU A 21 -16.87 -4.77 -25.41
CA LEU A 21 -16.88 -6.19 -25.07
C LEU A 21 -18.25 -6.76 -25.49
N GLN A 22 -18.27 -7.44 -26.64
CA GLN A 22 -19.46 -8.11 -27.15
C GLN A 22 -19.65 -9.45 -26.43
N ARG A 23 -20.84 -10.04 -26.57
CA ARG A 23 -21.13 -11.33 -25.94
C ARG A 23 -20.12 -12.39 -26.41
N LEU A 24 -19.39 -12.97 -25.47
CA LEU A 24 -18.33 -13.96 -25.72
C LEU A 24 -18.82 -15.26 -26.37
N ARG A 25 -20.14 -15.51 -26.33
CA ARG A 25 -20.78 -16.66 -26.99
C ARG A 25 -20.43 -16.77 -28.48
N TRP A 26 -20.10 -15.67 -29.15
CA TRP A 26 -19.83 -15.65 -30.59
C TRP A 26 -18.35 -15.44 -30.93
N TYR A 27 -17.43 -15.79 -30.03
CA TYR A 27 -15.99 -15.78 -30.29
C TYR A 27 -15.49 -17.14 -30.79
N CYS A 28 -14.65 -17.15 -31.82
CA CYS A 28 -13.93 -18.34 -32.24
C CYS A 28 -12.47 -18.25 -31.80
N GLN A 29 -12.04 -19.18 -30.94
CA GLN A 29 -10.68 -19.22 -30.42
C GLN A 29 -9.65 -19.56 -31.49
N VAL A 30 -9.95 -20.55 -32.34
CA VAL A 30 -8.99 -21.04 -33.35
C VAL A 30 -8.71 -19.98 -34.41
N CYS A 31 -9.71 -19.18 -34.76
CA CYS A 31 -9.57 -18.10 -35.74
C CYS A 31 -9.31 -16.73 -35.10
N GLU A 32 -9.21 -16.66 -33.76
CA GLU A 32 -9.11 -15.44 -32.95
C GLU A 32 -10.13 -14.35 -33.35
N LYS A 33 -11.32 -14.78 -33.77
CA LYS A 33 -12.31 -13.92 -34.43
C LYS A 33 -13.55 -13.75 -33.57
N GLN A 34 -13.77 -12.52 -33.12
CA GLN A 34 -15.04 -12.11 -32.51
C GLN A 34 -16.11 -11.90 -33.58
N CYS A 35 -17.13 -12.75 -33.60
CA CYS A 35 -18.35 -12.53 -34.37
C CYS A 35 -19.35 -11.70 -33.56
N ARG A 36 -20.17 -10.92 -34.26
CA ARG A 36 -21.05 -9.91 -33.65
C ARG A 36 -22.42 -10.46 -33.26
N ASP A 37 -22.92 -11.41 -34.04
CA ASP A 37 -24.26 -11.99 -33.91
C ASP A 37 -24.18 -13.50 -34.17
N GLU A 38 -25.22 -14.23 -33.78
CA GLU A 38 -25.32 -15.68 -33.99
C GLU A 38 -25.18 -16.07 -35.46
N ASN A 39 -25.80 -15.32 -36.37
CA ASN A 39 -25.70 -15.58 -37.80
C ASN A 39 -24.26 -15.38 -38.32
N GLY A 40 -23.56 -14.35 -37.80
CA GLY A 40 -22.16 -14.11 -38.14
C GLY A 40 -21.25 -15.26 -37.68
N PHE A 41 -21.55 -15.85 -36.53
CA PHE A 41 -20.83 -17.04 -36.04
C PHE A 41 -21.13 -18.28 -36.89
N LYS A 42 -22.39 -18.52 -37.28
CA LYS A 42 -22.77 -19.63 -38.17
C LYS A 42 -22.05 -19.54 -39.52
N CYS A 43 -22.08 -18.37 -40.17
CA CYS A 43 -21.35 -18.16 -41.42
C CYS A 43 -19.83 -18.30 -41.25
N HIS A 44 -19.28 -17.94 -40.08
CA HIS A 44 -17.87 -18.15 -39.79
C HIS A 44 -17.53 -19.63 -39.59
N ALA A 45 -18.33 -20.38 -38.84
CA ALA A 45 -18.13 -21.81 -38.64
C ALA A 45 -18.22 -22.60 -39.95
N GLN A 46 -19.11 -22.18 -40.86
CA GLN A 46 -19.24 -22.75 -42.21
C GLN A 46 -18.17 -22.26 -43.20
N SER A 47 -17.38 -21.24 -42.84
CA SER A 47 -16.39 -20.69 -43.75
C SER A 47 -15.20 -21.63 -43.94
N GLU A 48 -14.73 -21.75 -45.17
CA GLU A 48 -13.60 -22.62 -45.52
C GLU A 48 -12.34 -22.29 -44.69
N SER A 49 -12.10 -21.01 -44.38
CA SER A 49 -10.99 -20.59 -43.52
C SER A 49 -11.04 -21.21 -42.13
N HIS A 50 -12.23 -21.32 -41.54
CA HIS A 50 -12.40 -21.93 -40.23
C HIS A 50 -12.17 -23.44 -40.31
N LEU A 51 -12.75 -24.10 -41.32
CA LEU A 51 -12.61 -25.53 -41.54
C LEU A 51 -11.15 -25.95 -41.79
N ARG A 52 -10.40 -25.17 -42.57
CA ARG A 52 -8.96 -25.40 -42.80
C ARG A 52 -8.17 -25.31 -41.49
N GLN A 53 -8.45 -24.31 -40.66
CA GLN A 53 -7.78 -24.18 -39.36
C GLN A 53 -8.19 -25.27 -38.37
N MET A 54 -9.44 -25.72 -38.41
CA MET A 54 -9.90 -26.87 -37.63
C MET A 54 -9.17 -28.15 -38.00
N LEU A 55 -8.86 -28.36 -39.28
CA LEU A 55 -8.08 -29.51 -39.74
C LEU A 55 -6.65 -29.49 -39.16
N VAL A 56 -5.99 -28.33 -39.21
CA VAL A 56 -4.64 -28.14 -38.62
C VAL A 56 -4.65 -28.40 -37.12
N VAL A 57 -5.66 -27.88 -36.41
CA VAL A 57 -5.81 -28.13 -34.98
C VAL A 57 -6.12 -29.61 -34.72
N GLY A 58 -6.90 -30.27 -35.57
CA GLY A 58 -7.23 -31.70 -35.46
C GLY A 58 -6.00 -32.60 -35.53
N GLU A 59 -5.04 -32.30 -36.41
CA GLU A 59 -3.80 -33.08 -36.55
C GLU A 59 -2.90 -33.01 -35.29
N ASN A 60 -2.94 -31.90 -34.54
CA ASN A 60 -2.07 -31.66 -33.39
C ASN A 60 -2.82 -31.07 -32.18
N ALA A 61 -4.02 -31.59 -31.89
CA ALA A 61 -4.93 -30.99 -30.91
C ALA A 61 -4.28 -30.84 -29.52
N GLY A 62 -3.53 -31.85 -29.08
CA GLY A 62 -2.83 -31.82 -27.78
C GLY A 62 -1.82 -30.68 -27.65
N ARG A 63 -1.06 -30.38 -28.71
CA ARG A 63 -0.09 -29.27 -28.70
C ARG A 63 -0.78 -27.92 -28.61
N HIS A 64 -1.84 -27.71 -29.39
CA HIS A 64 -2.60 -26.47 -29.37
C HIS A 64 -3.27 -26.24 -28.01
N ILE A 65 -3.89 -27.26 -27.41
CA ILE A 65 -4.50 -27.17 -26.08
C ILE A 65 -3.44 -26.85 -25.01
N ASN A 66 -2.26 -27.46 -25.09
CA ASN A 66 -1.16 -27.17 -24.18
C ASN A 66 -0.66 -25.73 -24.31
N ASN A 67 -0.50 -25.23 -25.53
CA ASN A 67 -0.10 -23.84 -25.78
C ASN A 67 -1.14 -22.86 -25.22
N PHE A 68 -2.43 -23.06 -25.51
CA PHE A 68 -3.50 -22.23 -24.95
C PHE A 68 -3.53 -22.28 -23.42
N SER A 69 -3.28 -23.45 -22.83
CA SER A 69 -3.22 -23.61 -21.37
C SER A 69 -2.04 -22.86 -20.75
N GLN A 70 -0.87 -22.87 -21.40
CA GLN A 70 0.31 -22.13 -20.95
C GLN A 70 0.10 -20.62 -21.07
N GLU A 71 -0.44 -20.16 -22.20
CA GLU A 71 -0.73 -18.75 -22.45
C GLU A 71 -1.76 -18.23 -21.44
N PHE A 72 -2.87 -18.94 -21.24
CA PHE A 72 -3.90 -18.61 -20.25
C PHE A 72 -3.31 -18.51 -18.84
N GLN A 73 -2.49 -19.50 -18.44
CA GLN A 73 -1.83 -19.48 -17.13
C GLN A 73 -0.88 -18.29 -16.98
N SER A 74 -0.08 -17.99 -18.01
CA SER A 74 0.85 -16.87 -18.00
C SER A 74 0.13 -15.52 -17.91
N GLU A 75 -0.97 -15.34 -18.63
CA GLU A 75 -1.73 -14.11 -18.67
C GLU A 75 -2.49 -13.90 -17.35
N PHE A 76 -3.09 -14.97 -16.81
CA PHE A 76 -3.74 -14.96 -15.51
C PHE A 76 -2.76 -14.58 -14.39
N VAL A 77 -1.57 -15.19 -14.36
CA VAL A 77 -0.53 -14.85 -13.37
C VAL A 77 -0.02 -13.43 -13.57
N ARG A 78 0.17 -12.98 -14.82
CA ARG A 78 0.58 -11.61 -15.14
C ARG A 78 -0.46 -10.57 -14.71
N MET A 79 -1.74 -10.89 -14.75
CA MET A 79 -2.81 -10.02 -14.25
C MET A 79 -2.90 -10.07 -12.72
N LEU A 80 -2.75 -11.26 -12.13
CA LEU A 80 -2.73 -11.46 -10.68
C LEU A 80 -1.58 -10.66 -10.02
N SER A 81 -0.39 -10.74 -10.59
CA SER A 81 0.80 -10.01 -10.16
C SER A 81 0.63 -8.48 -10.28
N ARG A 82 0.07 -7.98 -11.39
CA ARG A 82 -0.07 -6.54 -11.65
C ARG A 82 -1.11 -5.85 -10.77
N ARG A 83 -2.25 -6.50 -10.50
CA ARG A 83 -3.38 -5.85 -9.83
C ARG A 83 -3.52 -6.21 -8.36
N PHE A 84 -3.31 -7.47 -8.01
CA PHE A 84 -3.64 -7.98 -6.69
C PHE A 84 -2.39 -8.22 -5.83
N GLY A 85 -1.24 -8.48 -6.46
CA GLY A 85 0.00 -8.75 -5.76
C GLY A 85 -0.17 -9.93 -4.79
N THR A 86 0.34 -9.79 -3.57
CA THR A 86 0.29 -10.84 -2.53
C THR A 86 -1.01 -10.85 -1.69
N LYS A 87 -1.99 -10.00 -2.02
CA LYS A 87 -3.26 -9.95 -1.27
C LYS A 87 -4.11 -11.19 -1.55
N ARG A 88 -4.85 -11.65 -0.53
CA ARG A 88 -5.85 -12.70 -0.69
C ARG A 88 -7.10 -12.12 -1.37
N VAL A 89 -7.45 -12.65 -2.53
CA VAL A 89 -8.56 -12.16 -3.37
C VAL A 89 -9.45 -13.31 -3.81
N ARG A 90 -10.75 -13.04 -3.99
CA ARG A 90 -11.69 -14.05 -4.51
C ARG A 90 -11.37 -14.37 -5.97
N ALA A 91 -11.27 -15.65 -6.30
CA ALA A 91 -10.89 -16.09 -7.64
C ALA A 91 -11.84 -15.60 -8.75
N ASN A 92 -13.15 -15.56 -8.49
CA ASN A 92 -14.15 -15.08 -9.44
C ASN A 92 -13.92 -13.61 -9.81
N GLN A 93 -13.42 -12.77 -8.89
CA GLN A 93 -13.13 -11.38 -9.18
C GLN A 93 -11.96 -11.26 -10.16
N VAL A 94 -10.89 -12.03 -9.92
CA VAL A 94 -9.74 -12.10 -10.83
C VAL A 94 -10.19 -12.56 -12.22
N TYR A 95 -11.01 -13.62 -12.29
CA TYR A 95 -11.51 -14.13 -13.57
C TYR A 95 -12.45 -13.15 -14.31
N GLN A 96 -13.26 -12.37 -13.60
CA GLN A 96 -14.07 -11.32 -14.23
C GLN A 96 -13.21 -10.20 -14.82
N GLU A 97 -12.14 -9.81 -14.12
CA GLU A 97 -11.17 -8.86 -14.65
C GLU A 97 -10.41 -9.42 -15.85
N TYR A 98 -10.14 -10.73 -15.86
CA TYR A 98 -9.55 -11.42 -17.02
C TYR A 98 -10.43 -11.29 -18.26
N ILE A 99 -11.72 -11.60 -18.11
CA ILE A 99 -12.70 -11.55 -19.20
C ILE A 99 -12.95 -10.12 -19.70
N SER A 100 -12.62 -9.11 -18.88
CA SER A 100 -12.81 -7.70 -19.27
C SER A 100 -11.97 -7.29 -20.49
N ASP A 101 -10.82 -7.94 -20.70
CA ASP A 101 -9.98 -7.72 -21.87
C ASP A 101 -10.55 -8.43 -23.09
N LYS A 102 -10.57 -7.79 -24.26
CA LYS A 102 -11.24 -8.36 -25.45
C LYS A 102 -10.48 -9.54 -26.09
N SER A 103 -9.18 -9.62 -25.87
CA SER A 103 -8.29 -10.65 -26.44
C SER A 103 -7.98 -11.78 -25.45
N HIS A 104 -8.81 -11.97 -24.42
CA HIS A 104 -8.60 -13.05 -23.47
C HIS A 104 -8.88 -14.41 -24.11
N LEU A 105 -8.15 -15.43 -23.67
CA LEU A 105 -8.42 -16.82 -24.04
C LEU A 105 -9.63 -17.33 -23.27
N HIS A 106 -10.60 -17.89 -23.98
CA HIS A 106 -11.75 -18.47 -23.28
C HIS A 106 -11.33 -19.76 -22.55
N MET A 107 -11.76 -19.92 -21.29
CA MET A 107 -11.37 -21.07 -20.44
C MET A 107 -11.65 -22.44 -21.10
N ASN A 108 -12.76 -22.58 -21.82
CA ASN A 108 -13.10 -23.77 -22.63
C ASN A 108 -12.04 -24.18 -23.67
N ALA A 109 -11.15 -23.29 -24.08
CA ALA A 109 -10.07 -23.62 -25.01
C ALA A 109 -8.84 -24.25 -24.33
N THR A 110 -8.79 -24.20 -23.01
CA THR A 110 -7.72 -24.77 -22.20
C THR A 110 -8.10 -26.16 -21.71
N ARG A 111 -7.14 -26.86 -21.09
CA ARG A 111 -7.39 -28.14 -20.41
C ARG A 111 -8.30 -28.03 -19.18
N TRP A 112 -8.54 -26.82 -18.67
CA TRP A 112 -9.36 -26.60 -17.48
C TRP A 112 -10.69 -25.98 -17.90
N VAL A 113 -11.77 -26.75 -17.80
CA VAL A 113 -13.11 -26.28 -18.22
C VAL A 113 -13.75 -25.42 -17.13
N THR A 114 -13.36 -25.64 -15.88
CA THR A 114 -13.90 -24.92 -14.71
C THR A 114 -12.83 -24.09 -14.02
N LEU A 115 -13.23 -22.94 -13.49
CA LEU A 115 -12.31 -22.05 -12.77
C LEU A 115 -11.72 -22.75 -11.54
N THR A 116 -12.53 -23.55 -10.85
CA THR A 116 -12.11 -24.28 -9.65
C THR A 116 -10.98 -25.28 -9.93
N GLU A 117 -11.06 -25.99 -11.06
CA GLU A 117 -10.00 -26.91 -11.49
C GLU A 117 -8.69 -26.17 -11.80
N PHE A 118 -8.78 -25.03 -12.48
CA PHE A 118 -7.62 -24.19 -12.76
C PHE A 118 -6.96 -23.67 -11.47
N ILE A 119 -7.76 -23.23 -10.49
CA ILE A 119 -7.25 -22.79 -9.19
C ILE A 119 -6.53 -23.93 -8.46
N LYS A 120 -7.14 -25.13 -8.43
CA LYS A 120 -6.50 -26.32 -7.85
C LYS A 120 -5.17 -26.62 -8.53
N HIS A 121 -5.08 -26.47 -9.85
CA HIS A 121 -3.83 -26.60 -10.57
C HIS A 121 -2.80 -25.54 -10.16
N LEU A 122 -3.19 -24.27 -9.99
CA LEU A 122 -2.28 -23.22 -9.50
C LEU A 122 -1.73 -23.51 -8.09
N GLY A 123 -2.55 -24.10 -7.23
CA GLY A 123 -2.13 -24.57 -5.91
C GLY A 123 -1.11 -25.71 -5.99
N ARG A 124 -1.36 -26.72 -6.86
CA ARG A 124 -0.42 -27.83 -7.10
C ARG A 124 0.90 -27.37 -7.72
N ALA A 125 0.83 -26.39 -8.62
CA ALA A 125 2.01 -25.81 -9.27
C ALA A 125 2.81 -24.88 -8.32
N GLY A 126 2.28 -24.54 -7.14
CA GLY A 126 2.96 -23.68 -6.17
C GLY A 126 3.08 -22.21 -6.58
N ILE A 127 2.29 -21.76 -7.57
CA ILE A 127 2.35 -20.38 -8.09
C ILE A 127 1.49 -19.44 -7.26
N ALA A 128 0.41 -19.98 -6.67
CA ALA A 128 -0.48 -19.22 -5.81
C ALA A 128 -0.88 -20.06 -4.60
N ARG A 129 -1.04 -19.40 -3.45
CA ARG A 129 -1.71 -19.96 -2.28
C ARG A 129 -3.21 -19.98 -2.55
N VAL A 130 -3.82 -21.13 -2.39
CA VAL A 130 -5.24 -21.35 -2.61
C VAL A 130 -5.87 -21.70 -1.28
N ASP A 131 -6.91 -20.95 -0.90
CA ASP A 131 -7.68 -21.18 0.30
C ASP A 131 -9.14 -21.41 -0.07
N GLU A 132 -9.71 -22.52 0.40
CA GLU A 132 -11.13 -22.81 0.28
C GLU A 132 -11.85 -22.26 1.51
N THR A 133 -12.86 -21.43 1.29
CA THR A 133 -13.72 -20.90 2.35
C THR A 133 -15.18 -21.08 1.96
N GLU A 134 -16.11 -20.97 2.91
CA GLU A 134 -17.56 -21.08 2.65
C GLU A 134 -18.06 -20.07 1.60
N LYS A 135 -17.39 -18.92 1.46
CA LYS A 135 -17.73 -17.87 0.49
C LYS A 135 -17.09 -18.08 -0.89
N GLY A 136 -16.43 -19.22 -1.10
CA GLY A 136 -15.78 -19.63 -2.34
C GLY A 136 -14.25 -19.68 -2.26
N TRP A 137 -13.63 -19.76 -3.44
CA TRP A 137 -12.18 -19.91 -3.60
C TRP A 137 -11.45 -18.57 -3.51
N PHE A 138 -10.45 -18.51 -2.64
CA PHE A 138 -9.54 -17.39 -2.51
C PHE A 138 -8.15 -17.77 -3.01
N ILE A 139 -7.48 -16.80 -3.64
CA ILE A 139 -6.15 -16.94 -4.22
C ILE A 139 -5.28 -15.80 -3.69
N ALA A 140 -4.06 -16.12 -3.29
CA ALA A 140 -2.99 -15.15 -3.06
C ALA A 140 -1.78 -15.53 -3.91
N TRP A 141 -1.26 -14.60 -4.70
CA TRP A 141 -0.10 -14.87 -5.55
C TRP A 141 1.17 -15.01 -4.70
N ILE A 142 2.01 -15.97 -5.08
CA ILE A 142 3.37 -16.11 -4.54
C ILE A 142 4.31 -15.46 -5.55
N ASP A 143 4.94 -14.35 -5.16
CA ASP A 143 5.92 -13.67 -6.01
C ASP A 143 7.20 -14.52 -6.12
N SER A 144 7.25 -15.33 -7.18
CA SER A 144 8.38 -16.19 -7.55
C SER A 144 9.35 -15.49 -8.50
N SER A 145 9.22 -14.17 -8.71
CA SER A 145 10.15 -13.44 -9.55
C SER A 145 11.55 -13.40 -8.93
N PRO A 146 12.64 -13.46 -9.73
CA PRO A 146 14.00 -13.44 -9.21
C PRO A 146 14.32 -12.16 -8.44
N LYS A 147 13.62 -11.06 -8.72
CA LYS A 147 13.73 -9.81 -7.94
C LYS A 147 13.09 -9.93 -6.55
N ALA A 148 11.97 -10.64 -6.42
CA ALA A 148 11.33 -10.88 -5.15
C ALA A 148 12.08 -11.91 -4.32
N LEU A 149 12.58 -12.98 -4.95
CA LEU A 149 13.48 -13.93 -4.31
C LEU A 149 14.78 -13.24 -3.85
N ALA A 150 15.42 -12.42 -4.68
CA ALA A 150 16.61 -11.68 -4.27
C ALA A 150 16.33 -10.69 -3.11
N LYS A 151 15.15 -10.07 -3.07
CA LYS A 151 14.74 -9.22 -1.94
C LYS A 151 14.45 -10.01 -0.68
N ALA A 152 13.80 -11.17 -0.79
CA ALA A 152 13.51 -12.07 0.31
C ALA A 152 14.79 -12.72 0.85
N GLU A 153 15.70 -13.15 -0.02
CA GLU A 153 17.02 -13.65 0.36
C GLU A 153 17.88 -12.54 0.98
N ALA A 154 17.83 -11.31 0.44
CA ALA A 154 18.52 -10.17 1.04
C ALA A 154 17.94 -9.79 2.40
N SER A 155 16.61 -9.84 2.59
CA SER A 155 16.00 -9.60 3.90
C SER A 155 16.37 -10.72 4.86
N MET A 156 16.22 -11.99 4.47
CA MET A 156 16.62 -13.13 5.30
C MET A 156 18.11 -13.12 5.64
N LYS A 157 18.98 -12.66 4.73
CA LYS A 157 20.42 -12.51 4.99
C LYS A 157 20.70 -11.34 5.93
N LYS A 158 19.98 -10.22 5.80
CA LYS A 158 20.05 -9.11 6.76
C LYS A 158 19.56 -9.54 8.12
N ASP A 159 18.40 -10.19 8.22
CA ASP A 159 17.81 -10.66 9.47
C ASP A 159 18.72 -11.72 10.14
N ARG A 160 19.37 -12.58 9.35
CA ARG A 160 20.36 -13.53 9.86
C ARG A 160 21.64 -12.82 10.35
N ALA A 161 22.08 -11.77 9.66
CA ALA A 161 23.22 -10.97 10.10
C ALA A 161 22.90 -10.18 11.37
N THR A 162 21.75 -9.51 11.44
CA THR A 162 21.29 -8.78 12.62
C THR A 162 21.06 -9.71 13.80
N THR A 163 20.50 -10.92 13.59
CA THR A 163 20.35 -11.91 14.68
C THR A 163 21.72 -12.33 15.24
N SER A 164 22.72 -12.52 14.37
CA SER A 164 24.09 -12.83 14.80
C SER A 164 24.74 -11.65 15.54
N ASP A 165 24.52 -10.43 15.09
CA ASP A 165 25.09 -9.22 15.72
C ASP A 165 24.39 -8.90 17.04
N GLU A 166 23.06 -9.03 17.11
CA GLU A 166 22.28 -8.92 18.35
C GLU A 166 22.72 -9.94 19.40
N GLN A 167 23.05 -11.18 18.99
CA GLN A 167 23.59 -12.18 19.90
C GLN A 167 24.94 -11.74 20.48
N ARG A 168 25.81 -11.12 19.67
CA ARG A 168 27.10 -10.58 20.13
C ARG A 168 26.90 -9.41 21.08
N GLU A 169 26.00 -8.49 20.74
CA GLU A 169 25.67 -7.33 21.58
C GLU A 169 25.07 -7.77 22.93
N ARG A 170 24.21 -8.79 22.95
CA ARG A 170 23.66 -9.35 24.20
C ARG A 170 24.74 -9.90 25.11
N MET A 171 25.76 -10.58 24.57
CA MET A 171 26.86 -11.09 25.40
C MET A 171 27.71 -9.96 25.98
N LEU A 172 28.02 -8.93 25.20
CA LEU A 172 28.80 -7.77 25.68
C LEU A 172 28.04 -6.97 26.75
N ILE A 173 26.73 -6.80 26.59
CA ILE A 173 25.88 -6.15 27.59
C ILE A 173 25.82 -7.00 28.87
N ALA A 174 25.69 -8.32 28.75
CA ALA A 174 25.71 -9.22 29.90
C ALA A 174 27.03 -9.13 30.69
N GLU A 175 28.17 -9.09 29.99
CA GLU A 175 29.49 -8.94 30.62
C GLU A 175 29.64 -7.59 31.36
N GLN A 176 29.12 -6.50 30.78
CA GLN A 176 29.12 -5.19 31.44
C GLN A 176 28.21 -5.15 32.66
N ILE A 177 27.04 -5.80 32.61
CA ILE A 177 26.13 -5.93 33.75
C ILE A 177 26.79 -6.75 34.86
N GLU A 178 27.47 -7.84 34.51
CA GLU A 178 28.18 -8.68 35.48
C GLU A 178 29.35 -7.92 36.14
N ARG A 179 30.12 -7.16 35.35
CA ARG A 179 31.19 -6.30 35.89
C ARG A 179 30.65 -5.19 36.78
N ALA A 180 29.58 -4.52 36.38
CA ALA A 180 28.94 -3.48 37.20
C ALA A 180 28.33 -4.05 38.49
N ALA A 181 27.71 -5.24 38.44
CA ALA A 181 27.18 -5.93 39.60
C ALA A 181 28.30 -6.39 40.55
N ALA A 182 29.45 -6.83 40.02
CA ALA A 182 30.63 -7.16 40.82
C ALA A 182 31.26 -5.92 41.46
N GLU A 183 31.31 -4.79 40.75
CA GLU A 183 31.78 -3.51 41.29
C GLU A 183 30.85 -2.97 42.38
N GLU A 184 29.52 -3.05 42.20
CA GLU A 184 28.52 -2.76 43.25
C GLU A 184 28.64 -3.69 44.46
N ALA A 185 28.96 -4.98 44.26
CA ALA A 185 29.21 -5.92 45.35
C ALA A 185 30.55 -5.69 46.07
N SER A 186 31.53 -5.06 45.41
CA SER A 186 32.86 -4.78 45.94
C SER A 186 33.02 -3.39 46.57
N GLN A 187 32.04 -2.50 46.44
CA GLN A 187 31.95 -1.23 47.17
C GLN A 187 31.27 -1.42 48.54
N PRO A 188 31.96 -1.22 49.67
CA PRO A 188 31.34 -1.33 51.00
C PRO A 188 30.77 0.02 51.50
N GLY A 189 29.43 0.10 51.64
CA GLY A 189 28.70 0.83 52.70
C GLY A 189 27.96 2.14 52.35
N PRO A 190 26.83 2.50 53.03
CA PRO A 190 26.30 1.93 54.28
C PRO A 190 24.93 1.22 54.18
N SER A 191 24.77 0.32 55.14
CA SER A 191 23.57 -0.42 55.58
C SER A 191 22.19 0.17 55.25
N ARG A 192 21.41 -0.61 54.47
CA ARG A 192 19.94 -0.63 54.60
C ARG A 192 19.58 -1.57 55.76
N SER A 193 19.55 -1.03 56.97
CA SER A 193 18.88 -1.64 58.13
C SER A 193 17.52 -0.97 58.34
N ALA A 194 16.50 -1.80 58.51
CA ALA A 194 15.21 -1.39 59.03
C ALA A 194 15.32 -0.88 60.48
N ALA A 195 14.58 0.19 60.79
CA ALA A 195 14.20 0.80 62.09
C ALA A 195 14.31 2.34 61.96
N ASP A 196 13.21 3.08 61.93
CA ASP A 196 12.50 3.65 63.09
C ASP A 196 13.20 4.87 63.73
N SER A 197 12.43 5.94 63.88
CA SER A 197 12.57 7.04 64.85
C SER A 197 13.62 8.15 64.68
N SER A 198 13.07 9.33 64.30
CA SER A 198 13.19 10.61 65.01
C SER A 198 14.47 11.48 64.92
N SER A 199 14.19 12.77 64.71
CA SER A 199 14.97 13.97 65.08
C SER A 199 15.99 14.56 64.08
N THR A 200 15.55 15.66 63.46
CA THR A 200 16.19 16.99 63.49
C THR A 200 17.61 17.13 62.91
N THR A 201 17.69 17.75 61.72
CA THR A 201 18.53 18.94 61.43
C THR A 201 18.22 19.45 59.99
N PRO A 202 17.97 20.76 59.78
CA PRO A 202 17.59 21.29 58.47
C PRO A 202 18.79 21.53 57.55
N PRO A 203 18.65 21.38 56.22
CA PRO A 203 19.68 21.77 55.26
C PRO A 203 19.70 23.29 55.09
N VAL A 204 20.89 23.88 55.20
CA VAL A 204 21.15 25.31 54.98
C VAL A 204 21.03 25.62 53.48
N GLU A 205 19.98 26.36 53.10
CA GLU A 205 19.83 26.95 51.76
C GLU A 205 20.73 28.19 51.60
N GLU A 206 21.80 28.07 50.83
CA GLU A 206 22.54 29.23 50.30
C GLU A 206 21.85 29.73 49.02
N GLY A 207 20.82 30.55 49.19
CA GLY A 207 20.19 31.30 48.10
C GLY A 207 20.96 32.59 47.79
N LEU A 208 21.34 32.81 46.53
CA LEU A 208 21.85 34.10 46.05
C LEU A 208 20.76 35.17 46.24
N LYS A 209 20.97 36.07 47.21
CA LYS A 209 20.19 37.31 47.36
C LYS A 209 20.52 38.25 46.21
N ARG A 210 19.48 38.73 45.51
CA ARG A 210 19.57 39.83 44.54
C ARG A 210 19.17 41.11 45.27
N ASP A 211 20.10 42.07 45.34
CA ASP A 211 19.87 43.36 46.00
C ASP A 211 18.73 44.15 45.33
N GLU A 212 17.85 44.69 46.17
CA GLU A 212 16.74 45.56 45.77
C GLU A 212 17.29 46.88 45.20
N GLY A 213 17.34 46.98 43.87
CA GLY A 213 17.75 48.22 43.20
C GLY A 213 18.10 48.14 41.71
N ALA A 214 17.97 46.99 41.04
CA ALA A 214 18.29 46.87 39.60
C ALA A 214 17.04 46.63 38.75
N GLU A 215 16.87 47.54 37.79
CA GLU A 215 15.74 47.75 36.89
C GLU A 215 15.27 46.50 36.12
N LYS A 216 13.97 46.49 35.82
CA LYS A 216 13.25 45.44 35.09
C LYS A 216 13.77 45.35 33.65
N VAL A 217 14.43 44.24 33.30
CA VAL A 217 14.78 43.93 31.90
C VAL A 217 13.52 43.52 31.14
N VAL A 218 12.98 44.43 30.34
CA VAL A 218 11.85 44.21 29.43
C VAL A 218 12.39 43.93 28.02
N LEU A 219 12.29 42.67 27.57
CA LEU A 219 12.59 42.27 26.19
C LEU A 219 11.31 42.30 25.36
N SER A 220 11.10 43.39 24.61
CA SER A 220 9.97 43.60 23.71
C SER A 220 10.30 43.10 22.29
N PHE A 221 9.70 41.97 21.89
CA PHE A 221 9.68 41.53 20.49
C PHE A 221 8.36 41.96 19.83
N SER A 222 8.41 42.99 18.99
CA SER A 222 7.29 43.38 18.11
C SER A 222 7.57 42.96 16.66
N ALA A 223 6.74 42.07 16.12
CA ALA A 223 6.71 41.73 14.69
C ALA A 223 5.60 42.52 13.98
N LYS A 224 5.99 43.33 12.98
CA LYS A 224 5.11 44.04 12.03
C LYS A 224 4.87 43.16 10.78
N PRO A 225 3.65 43.10 10.21
CA PRO A 225 3.45 42.60 8.86
C PRO A 225 3.33 43.76 7.86
N ALA A 226 4.04 43.68 6.74
CA ALA A 226 3.78 44.51 5.56
C ALA A 226 4.06 43.74 4.25
N LEU A 227 3.19 44.03 3.28
CA LEU A 227 3.37 44.10 1.82
C LEU A 227 2.63 43.07 0.94
N ALA A 228 1.67 43.63 0.19
CA ALA A 228 1.13 43.15 -1.09
C ALA A 228 2.20 43.26 -2.21
N PRO A 229 1.89 42.77 -3.44
CA PRO A 229 1.94 43.72 -4.55
C PRO A 229 0.98 43.47 -5.76
N VAL A 230 0.57 44.61 -6.34
CA VAL A 230 0.20 45.03 -7.73
C VAL A 230 -0.97 44.44 -8.56
N ALA A 231 -1.70 45.40 -9.14
CA ALA A 231 -2.59 45.31 -10.30
C ALA A 231 -2.08 46.21 -11.44
N ALA A 232 -2.21 45.74 -12.69
CA ALA A 232 -2.25 46.47 -13.99
C ALA A 232 -2.45 45.38 -15.08
N ALA A 233 -3.19 45.47 -16.19
CA ALA A 233 -3.89 46.53 -16.92
C ALA A 233 -4.96 45.87 -17.85
N ALA A 234 -5.92 46.65 -18.38
CA ALA A 234 -6.85 46.25 -19.45
C ALA A 234 -6.25 46.52 -20.86
N PRO A 235 -6.83 45.98 -21.97
CA PRO A 235 -7.87 46.75 -22.67
C PRO A 235 -9.02 45.95 -23.34
N THR A 236 -10.15 46.67 -23.46
CA THR A 236 -11.33 46.62 -24.36
C THR A 236 -11.53 45.51 -25.40
N LEU A 237 -12.78 44.99 -25.51
CA LEU A 237 -13.64 45.00 -26.72
C LEU A 237 -15.08 44.52 -26.40
N ALA A 238 -16.06 45.14 -27.06
CA ALA A 238 -17.51 45.05 -26.81
C ALA A 238 -18.19 43.78 -27.38
N PHE A 239 -19.33 43.35 -26.79
CA PHE A 239 -20.67 43.22 -27.43
C PHE A 239 -21.70 42.39 -26.61
N LYS A 240 -22.91 42.98 -26.49
CA LYS A 240 -24.29 42.40 -26.44
C LYS A 240 -24.86 41.67 -25.20
N ALA A 241 -25.67 42.44 -24.47
CA ALA A 241 -27.14 42.35 -24.30
C ALA A 241 -27.86 41.15 -23.61
N ASN A 242 -28.66 41.56 -22.61
CA ASN A 242 -30.04 41.16 -22.24
C ASN A 242 -30.35 40.25 -21.04
N PRO A 243 -31.50 40.52 -20.33
CA PRO A 243 -31.67 40.32 -18.90
C PRO A 243 -32.88 39.45 -18.54
N LEU A 244 -32.69 38.29 -17.91
CA LEU A 244 -33.79 37.54 -17.25
C LEU A 244 -33.22 36.69 -16.10
N LYS A 245 -33.38 37.16 -14.86
CA LYS A 245 -33.25 36.31 -13.67
C LYS A 245 -34.49 36.48 -12.80
N ALA A 246 -35.43 35.57 -13.02
CA ALA A 246 -36.52 35.27 -12.10
C ALA A 246 -36.00 34.37 -10.95
N ALA A 247 -36.57 34.61 -9.78
CA ALA A 247 -36.32 33.90 -8.53
C ALA A 247 -36.79 32.44 -8.58
N ASN A 248 -36.12 31.55 -7.82
CA ASN A 248 -36.84 30.76 -6.81
C ASN A 248 -35.89 30.14 -5.74
N PRO A 249 -36.33 30.09 -4.47
CA PRO A 249 -35.59 29.61 -3.31
C PRO A 249 -35.81 28.11 -3.07
N LEU A 250 -34.84 27.42 -2.47
CA LEU A 250 -34.91 26.14 -1.72
C LEU A 250 -33.59 25.36 -1.85
N LYS A 251 -32.61 25.71 -1.02
CA LYS A 251 -31.51 24.81 -0.63
C LYS A 251 -31.32 24.92 0.88
N ALA A 252 -32.13 24.17 1.63
CA ALA A 252 -31.88 23.86 3.03
C ALA A 252 -31.38 22.41 3.10
N ASN A 253 -30.18 22.21 3.65
CA ASN A 253 -29.57 20.89 3.88
C ASN A 253 -29.47 20.68 5.41
N PRO A 254 -30.32 19.84 6.03
CA PRO A 254 -30.48 19.79 7.49
C PRO A 254 -29.69 18.65 8.12
N LEU A 255 -28.35 18.69 8.16
CA LEU A 255 -27.53 17.70 8.89
C LEU A 255 -26.17 18.23 9.38
N LYS A 256 -26.17 19.41 10.02
CA LYS A 256 -25.05 19.82 10.89
C LYS A 256 -25.62 20.37 12.21
N ARG A 257 -25.68 19.52 13.23
CA ARG A 257 -25.85 19.91 14.63
C ARG A 257 -24.48 19.80 15.33
N PRO A 258 -24.04 20.80 16.10
CA PRO A 258 -23.00 20.60 17.11
C PRO A 258 -23.63 20.16 18.45
N ASN A 259 -22.91 19.30 19.18
CA ASN A 259 -23.32 18.61 20.41
C ASN A 259 -23.24 19.54 21.66
N PRO A 260 -24.32 19.71 22.46
CA PRO A 260 -24.35 20.64 23.59
C PRO A 260 -24.19 19.93 24.96
N LEU A 261 -23.07 19.24 25.17
CA LEU A 261 -22.72 18.66 26.48
C LEU A 261 -21.22 18.77 26.73
N LYS A 262 -20.76 19.99 27.04
CA LYS A 262 -19.52 20.16 27.81
C LYS A 262 -19.47 21.55 28.47
N ALA A 263 -19.84 21.58 29.74
CA ALA A 263 -19.53 22.68 30.65
C ALA A 263 -18.89 22.09 31.92
N ALA A 264 -17.72 22.65 32.25
CA ALA A 264 -17.06 22.80 33.55
C ALA A 264 -16.79 21.58 34.46
N THR A 265 -15.50 21.31 34.71
CA THR A 265 -14.81 21.55 36.00
C THR A 265 -13.30 21.19 35.90
N PRO A 266 -12.44 21.71 36.80
CA PRO A 266 -11.02 21.96 36.56
C PRO A 266 -10.14 20.75 36.92
N GLY A 267 -9.01 20.61 36.24
CA GLY A 267 -8.06 19.54 36.55
C GLY A 267 -6.83 19.55 35.67
N THR A 268 -5.73 19.96 36.29
CA THR A 268 -4.40 19.36 36.12
C THR A 268 -3.70 19.53 34.76
N ASP A 269 -2.89 20.57 34.71
CA ASP A 269 -1.60 20.58 34.02
C ASP A 269 -0.87 19.23 34.21
N SER A 270 -0.55 18.56 33.10
CA SER A 270 0.46 17.52 33.06
C SER A 270 1.29 17.76 31.82
N SER A 271 2.20 18.72 31.99
CA SER A 271 3.34 18.91 31.13
C SER A 271 4.12 17.60 31.01
N ASP A 272 4.23 17.10 29.78
CA ASP A 272 5.29 16.21 29.34
C ASP A 272 6.63 16.88 29.64
N LYS A 273 7.14 16.63 30.84
CA LYS A 273 8.48 17.01 31.25
C LYS A 273 9.43 16.10 30.49
N LYS A 274 9.85 16.58 29.32
CA LYS A 274 11.13 16.24 28.69
C LYS A 274 12.18 16.25 29.80
N ARG A 275 12.58 15.07 30.28
CA ARG A 275 13.64 14.94 31.29
C ARG A 275 14.85 15.67 30.72
N SER A 276 15.25 16.73 31.41
CA SER A 276 16.43 17.49 31.06
C SER A 276 17.63 16.55 31.06
N ALA A 277 18.50 16.69 30.06
CA ALA A 277 19.71 15.90 29.89
C ALA A 277 20.72 16.00 31.06
N SER A 278 20.37 16.68 32.15
CA SER A 278 21.21 16.93 33.33
C SER A 278 21.07 15.89 34.43
N SER A 279 20.13 14.93 34.37
CA SER A 279 19.99 13.86 35.38
C SER A 279 20.20 12.43 34.84
N MET A 280 20.99 12.28 33.77
CA MET A 280 21.37 10.97 33.24
C MET A 280 22.78 10.61 33.71
N THR A 281 22.96 9.41 34.25
CA THR A 281 24.27 8.85 34.60
C THR A 281 25.12 8.74 33.34
N ALA A 282 26.44 8.87 33.44
CA ALA A 282 27.34 8.89 32.27
C ALA A 282 27.15 7.68 31.32
N ALA A 283 26.79 6.52 31.85
CA ALA A 283 26.46 5.32 31.08
C ALA A 283 25.20 5.49 30.21
N GLU A 284 24.17 6.16 30.70
CA GLU A 284 22.90 6.35 29.99
C GLU A 284 23.05 7.35 28.83
N ARG A 285 23.95 8.34 28.96
CA ARG A 285 24.30 9.26 27.85
C ARG A 285 25.03 8.53 26.72
N LEU A 286 25.94 7.61 27.04
CA LEU A 286 26.68 6.84 26.03
C LEU A 286 25.75 5.86 25.28
N ILE A 287 24.78 5.26 25.97
CA ILE A 287 23.79 4.37 25.35
C ILE A 287 22.91 5.14 24.34
N ILE A 288 22.48 6.35 24.70
CA ILE A 288 21.66 7.19 23.82
C ILE A 288 22.47 7.67 22.60
N GLU A 289 23.72 8.07 22.79
CA GLU A 289 24.59 8.51 21.69
C GLU A 289 24.89 7.38 20.70
N ASP A 290 25.12 6.16 21.19
CA ASP A 290 25.40 5.01 20.34
C ASP A 290 24.14 4.51 19.61
N GLN A 291 22.97 4.59 20.25
CA GLN A 291 21.67 4.38 19.60
C GLN A 291 21.41 5.41 18.50
N GLU A 292 21.77 6.68 18.72
CA GLU A 292 21.61 7.74 17.73
C GLU A 292 22.59 7.57 16.56
N ARG A 293 23.82 7.13 16.82
CA ARG A 293 24.81 6.80 15.79
C ARG A 293 24.40 5.59 14.96
N LYS A 294 23.78 4.57 15.57
CA LYS A 294 23.18 3.43 14.85
C LYS A 294 21.99 3.86 13.99
N ARG A 295 21.12 4.74 14.48
CA ARG A 295 20.02 5.31 13.68
C ARG A 295 20.52 6.06 12.45
N ARG A 296 21.57 6.87 12.59
CA ARG A 296 22.20 7.60 11.47
C ARG A 296 22.91 6.71 10.45
N ARG A 297 23.22 5.45 10.78
CA ARG A 297 23.81 4.46 9.86
C ARG A 297 22.76 3.60 9.15
N MET A 298 21.53 3.57 9.68
CA MET A 298 20.42 2.77 9.17
C MET A 298 19.48 3.56 8.24
N GLU A 299 19.56 4.89 8.27
CA GLU A 299 18.89 5.84 7.36
C GLU A 299 19.77 6.11 6.13
#